data_AF-A0A5N4B5I3-F1
#
_entry.id   AF-A0A5N4B5I3-F1
#
_cell.length_a   1.000
_cell.length_b   1.000
_cell.length_c   1.000
_cell.angle_alpha   90.00
_cell.angle_beta   90.00
_cell.angle_gamma   90.00
#
_symmetry.space_group_name_H-M   'P 1'
#
loop_
_entity.id
_entity.type
_entity.pdbx_description
1 polymer ?
#
loop_
_entity_poly.entity_id
_entity_poly.type
_entity_poly.pdbx_seq_one_letter_code
_entity_poly.pdbx_strand_id
1 'polypeptide(L)'
;MNSPPSCDDYPVLINAAAFYKPAFSLDGACIVSTYISPNATMEHFEKTLDDITGVIDRHADTIITGDFNAKNVMWGGMANDERGWKLAEWTHQGGLIVLNDGKKPTCIRYNGVSYIDLTIATPAIAKKMRKWEVLEDEVLSDHNVIYTNIQNTNVKIKSGWELYPKIDQTKIRMIIDSGLILGKHIKSATDKALKLMGDLNRLMPNIGGPGHAKRRVIALAAQSVIMYGAPIWAEALRVDKYKNMLKATQRQMNIKITASYRTVSAEALCIISKREPLELLAMAWKKRNEIKTKEGRKEANEELMAKWQSDWDKTKKAEWTRRLIPQIQSWVASKISWTDYYMSQFLSGHGCFMLYLHRIKKKTSDRCLFCEEIDGPEHTFFQCTKWKDQREEMTGKLGDVTPENVIRKATKNEEAWAALKRYVTDILQVKEETERQAN
;
A
#
# COMPACT_ATOMS: atom_id res chain seq x y z
N MET A 1 -36.91 9.59 33.45
CA MET A 1 -36.86 9.82 31.99
C MET A 1 -35.42 9.57 31.57
N ASN A 2 -35.16 8.41 30.99
CA ASN A 2 -33.81 8.02 30.58
C ASN A 2 -33.49 8.71 29.26
N SER A 3 -32.32 9.35 29.18
CA SER A 3 -31.77 9.91 27.96
C SER A 3 -31.74 8.85 26.84
N PRO A 4 -32.00 9.21 25.58
CA PRO A 4 -31.84 8.27 24.48
C PRO A 4 -30.38 7.80 24.42
N PRO A 5 -30.13 6.50 24.18
CA PRO A 5 -28.78 5.95 24.13
C PRO A 5 -27.96 6.63 23.02
N SER A 6 -26.65 6.77 23.28
CA SER A 6 -25.72 7.30 22.29
C SER A 6 -25.50 6.27 21.18
N CYS A 7 -25.10 6.72 19.99
CA CYS A 7 -24.86 5.84 18.85
C CYS A 7 -23.72 4.82 19.08
N ASP A 8 -22.93 5.02 20.14
CA ASP A 8 -21.74 4.22 20.46
C ASP A 8 -22.04 2.95 21.30
N ASP A 9 -23.29 2.73 21.71
CA ASP A 9 -23.62 1.76 22.78
C ASP A 9 -24.07 0.35 22.31
N TYR A 10 -23.85 -0.05 21.06
CA TYR A 10 -24.30 -1.38 20.57
C TYR A 10 -23.18 -2.27 19.98
N PRO A 11 -23.18 -3.59 20.29
CA PRO A 11 -22.11 -4.51 19.93
C PRO A 11 -22.05 -4.80 18.42
N VAL A 12 -20.82 -4.86 17.92
CA VAL A 12 -20.47 -5.15 16.52
C VAL A 12 -20.87 -6.59 16.16
N LEU A 13 -21.99 -6.76 15.46
CA LEU A 13 -22.33 -8.01 14.78
C LEU A 13 -21.59 -8.08 13.45
N ILE A 14 -20.45 -8.79 13.43
CA ILE A 14 -19.73 -9.16 12.21
C ILE A 14 -20.36 -10.46 11.69
N ASN A 15 -21.13 -10.39 10.60
CA ASN A 15 -21.48 -11.59 9.82
C ASN A 15 -20.99 -11.43 8.37
N ALA A 16 -20.40 -12.49 7.83
CA ALA A 16 -19.38 -12.46 6.77
C ALA A 16 -19.87 -12.17 5.33
N ALA A 17 -20.99 -11.46 5.14
CA ALA A 17 -21.53 -11.17 3.81
C ALA A 17 -21.89 -9.69 3.54
N ALA A 18 -21.87 -8.81 4.54
CA ALA A 18 -22.04 -7.37 4.37
C ALA A 18 -21.19 -6.60 5.39
N PHE A 19 -20.54 -5.52 4.95
CA PHE A 19 -19.87 -4.57 5.84
C PHE A 19 -20.85 -3.41 6.13
N TYR A 20 -21.51 -3.45 7.29
CA TYR A 20 -22.19 -2.29 7.86
C TYR A 20 -21.22 -1.51 8.75
N LYS A 21 -21.17 -0.19 8.63
CA LYS A 21 -20.61 0.69 9.67
C LYS A 21 -21.76 1.50 10.27
N PRO A 22 -21.85 1.59 11.61
CA PRO A 22 -22.96 2.24 12.27
C PRO A 22 -23.10 3.69 11.82
N ALA A 23 -24.36 4.11 11.77
CA ALA A 23 -24.73 5.47 11.44
C ALA A 23 -23.96 6.47 12.31
N PHE A 24 -23.53 7.60 11.76
CA PHE A 24 -22.89 8.66 12.54
C PHE A 24 -23.64 9.98 12.32
N SER A 25 -23.65 10.84 13.34
CA SER A 25 -24.32 12.15 13.26
C SER A 25 -23.37 13.21 12.69
N LEU A 26 -23.83 13.99 11.72
CA LEU A 26 -23.15 15.18 11.20
C LEU A 26 -24.14 16.34 11.21
N ASP A 27 -23.85 17.40 11.98
CA ASP A 27 -24.70 18.59 12.12
C ASP A 27 -26.18 18.28 12.42
N GLY A 28 -26.45 17.23 13.20
CA GLY A 28 -27.79 16.79 13.58
C GLY A 28 -28.47 15.81 12.60
N ALA A 29 -27.86 15.51 11.46
CA ALA A 29 -28.33 14.50 10.52
C ALA A 29 -27.63 13.15 10.73
N CYS A 30 -28.38 12.06 10.65
CA CYS A 30 -27.91 10.68 10.71
C CYS A 30 -27.45 10.21 9.32
N ILE A 31 -26.21 9.73 9.18
CA ILE A 31 -25.69 9.20 7.90
C ILE A 31 -25.46 7.70 8.02
N VAL A 32 -26.12 6.93 7.18
CA VAL A 32 -26.02 5.47 7.05
C VAL A 32 -25.17 5.14 5.82
N SER A 33 -24.06 4.42 6.01
CA SER A 33 -23.23 3.93 4.91
C SER A 33 -23.50 2.44 4.68
N THR A 34 -23.93 2.09 3.48
CA THR A 34 -24.43 0.76 3.12
C THR A 34 -23.56 0.10 2.05
N TYR A 35 -23.23 -1.17 2.24
CA TYR A 35 -22.66 -2.02 1.20
C TYR A 35 -23.40 -3.35 1.19
N ILE A 36 -24.04 -3.70 0.07
CA ILE A 36 -24.70 -4.99 -0.13
C ILE A 36 -23.97 -5.74 -1.24
N SER A 37 -23.44 -6.93 -0.91
CA SER A 37 -22.71 -7.75 -1.88
C SER A 37 -23.58 -8.09 -3.11
N PRO A 38 -23.01 -8.12 -4.33
CA PRO A 38 -23.73 -8.62 -5.51
C PRO A 38 -24.15 -10.09 -5.34
N ASN A 39 -23.48 -10.84 -4.46
CA ASN A 39 -23.76 -12.26 -4.20
C ASN A 39 -24.72 -12.51 -3.03
N ALA A 40 -25.23 -11.46 -2.36
CA ALA A 40 -26.17 -11.63 -1.26
C ALA A 40 -27.52 -12.25 -1.73
N THR A 41 -28.22 -12.95 -0.84
CA THR A 41 -29.57 -13.44 -1.13
C THR A 41 -30.60 -12.31 -1.08
N MET A 42 -31.77 -12.50 -1.68
CA MET A 42 -32.88 -11.54 -1.56
C MET A 42 -33.32 -11.37 -0.11
N GLU A 43 -33.37 -12.45 0.67
CA GLU A 43 -33.67 -12.38 2.11
C GLU A 43 -32.68 -11.47 2.86
N HIS A 44 -31.38 -11.55 2.55
CA HIS A 44 -30.37 -10.68 3.14
C HIS A 44 -30.52 -9.22 2.70
N PHE A 45 -30.88 -9.01 1.42
CA PHE A 45 -31.14 -7.68 0.88
C PHE A 45 -32.31 -7.02 1.62
N GLU A 46 -33.44 -7.71 1.76
CA GLU A 46 -34.63 -7.22 2.47
C GLU A 46 -34.35 -6.94 3.94
N LYS A 47 -33.67 -7.87 4.63
CA LYS A 47 -33.27 -7.66 6.02
C LYS A 47 -32.41 -6.42 6.20
N THR A 48 -31.53 -6.11 5.24
CA THR A 48 -30.71 -4.89 5.28
C THR A 48 -31.58 -3.64 5.17
N LEU A 49 -32.63 -3.65 4.35
CA LEU A 49 -33.57 -2.54 4.24
C LEU A 49 -34.42 -2.38 5.52
N ASP A 50 -34.83 -3.48 6.15
CA ASP A 50 -35.53 -3.46 7.44
C ASP A 50 -34.63 -2.86 8.54
N ASP A 51 -33.37 -3.28 8.59
CA ASP A 51 -32.38 -2.75 9.54
C ASP A 51 -32.19 -1.23 9.33
N ILE A 52 -32.17 -0.74 8.08
CA ILE A 52 -32.11 0.70 7.75
C ILE A 52 -33.41 1.42 8.14
N THR A 53 -34.57 0.79 7.94
CA THR A 53 -35.88 1.36 8.32
C THR A 53 -35.92 1.65 9.81
N GLY A 54 -35.44 0.72 10.64
CA GLY A 54 -35.32 0.94 12.07
C GLY A 54 -34.40 2.10 12.44
N VAL A 55 -33.42 2.48 11.61
CA VAL A 55 -32.61 3.69 11.82
C VAL A 55 -33.40 4.95 11.46
N ILE A 56 -34.11 4.95 10.33
CA ILE A 56 -34.93 6.08 9.87
C ILE A 56 -36.01 6.43 10.90
N ASP A 57 -36.67 5.42 11.47
CA ASP A 57 -37.72 5.61 12.48
C ASP A 57 -37.22 6.33 13.75
N ARG A 58 -35.91 6.24 14.03
CA ARG A 58 -35.27 6.85 15.20
C ARG A 58 -34.63 8.21 14.88
N HIS A 59 -34.50 8.58 13.61
CA HIS A 59 -33.76 9.77 13.18
C HIS A 59 -34.46 10.48 12.02
N ALA A 60 -35.09 11.63 12.33
CA ALA A 60 -35.89 12.41 11.38
C ALA A 60 -35.10 12.94 10.17
N ASP A 61 -33.84 13.34 10.36
CA ASP A 61 -32.94 13.80 9.30
C ASP A 61 -31.91 12.68 8.99
N THR A 62 -32.29 11.72 8.14
CA THR A 62 -31.42 10.59 7.75
C THR A 62 -31.01 10.63 6.27
N ILE A 63 -29.73 10.33 6.02
CA ILE A 63 -29.12 10.14 4.69
C ILE A 63 -28.59 8.71 4.64
N ILE A 64 -28.93 7.95 3.60
CA ILE A 64 -28.42 6.61 3.34
C ILE A 64 -27.60 6.64 2.05
N THR A 65 -26.38 6.12 2.09
CA THR A 65 -25.49 6.15 0.92
C THR A 65 -24.62 4.91 0.82
N GLY A 66 -24.32 4.48 -0.41
CA GLY A 66 -23.32 3.45 -0.68
C GLY A 66 -23.74 2.52 -1.82
N ASP A 67 -23.08 1.37 -1.90
CA ASP A 67 -23.23 0.41 -2.99
C ASP A 67 -24.30 -0.65 -2.66
N PHE A 68 -25.43 -0.56 -3.35
CA PHE A 68 -26.57 -1.46 -3.14
C PHE A 68 -26.54 -2.68 -4.07
N ASN A 69 -25.70 -2.67 -5.13
CA ASN A 69 -25.73 -3.68 -6.18
C ASN A 69 -27.18 -3.99 -6.66
N ALA A 70 -27.97 -2.94 -6.93
CA ALA A 70 -29.36 -2.99 -7.37
C ALA A 70 -29.58 -2.04 -8.55
N LYS A 71 -30.26 -2.50 -9.62
CA LYS A 71 -30.44 -1.72 -10.86
C LYS A 71 -31.88 -1.30 -11.04
N ASN A 72 -32.13 0.00 -11.18
CA ASN A 72 -33.42 0.54 -11.54
C ASN A 72 -33.25 1.85 -12.33
N VAL A 73 -34.05 2.01 -13.39
CA VAL A 73 -34.09 3.22 -14.21
C VAL A 73 -34.35 4.51 -13.40
N MET A 74 -34.98 4.40 -12.22
CA MET A 74 -35.23 5.51 -11.31
C MET A 74 -33.95 6.28 -10.90
N TRP A 75 -32.79 5.62 -10.85
CA TRP A 75 -31.51 6.23 -10.48
C TRP A 75 -30.45 6.12 -11.58
N GLY A 76 -30.87 5.74 -12.79
CA GLY A 76 -30.04 5.67 -14.00
C GLY A 76 -29.94 4.28 -14.62
N GLY A 77 -29.33 4.21 -15.81
CA GLY A 77 -29.24 2.97 -16.60
C GLY A 77 -30.50 2.67 -17.41
N MET A 78 -30.58 1.47 -18.00
CA MET A 78 -31.65 1.06 -18.93
C MET A 78 -32.41 -0.22 -18.51
N ALA A 79 -32.11 -0.78 -17.33
CA ALA A 79 -32.65 -2.05 -16.90
C ALA A 79 -33.02 -2.04 -15.42
N ASN A 80 -34.06 -2.79 -15.09
CA ASN A 80 -34.49 -3.05 -13.72
C ASN A 80 -34.17 -4.51 -13.37
N ASP A 81 -33.62 -4.75 -12.18
CA ASP A 81 -33.53 -6.08 -11.58
C ASP A 81 -34.45 -6.22 -10.37
N GLU A 82 -34.58 -7.44 -9.85
CA GLU A 82 -35.46 -7.77 -8.72
C GLU A 82 -35.13 -6.93 -7.47
N ARG A 83 -33.84 -6.75 -7.17
CA ARG A 83 -33.36 -5.90 -6.08
C ARG A 83 -33.72 -4.43 -6.30
N GLY A 84 -33.56 -3.94 -7.52
CA GLY A 84 -33.90 -2.57 -7.88
C GLY A 84 -35.39 -2.28 -7.80
N TRP A 85 -36.25 -3.25 -8.10
CA TRP A 85 -37.69 -3.11 -7.85
C TRP A 85 -38.00 -3.05 -6.36
N LYS A 86 -37.44 -3.96 -5.56
CA LYS A 86 -37.64 -3.98 -4.11
C LYS A 86 -37.16 -2.70 -3.43
N LEU A 87 -35.99 -2.20 -3.84
CA LEU A 87 -35.43 -0.96 -3.31
C LEU A 87 -36.24 0.28 -3.73
N ALA A 88 -36.75 0.33 -4.97
CA ALA A 88 -37.63 1.39 -5.42
C ALA A 88 -38.97 1.38 -4.66
N GLU A 89 -39.54 0.20 -4.43
CA GLU A 89 -40.75 0.04 -3.60
C GLU A 89 -40.50 0.51 -2.16
N TRP A 90 -39.40 0.07 -1.54
CA TRP A 90 -39.03 0.47 -0.18
C TRP A 90 -38.83 1.99 -0.04
N THR A 91 -38.12 2.62 -0.99
CA THR A 91 -37.94 4.09 -0.97
C THR A 91 -39.27 4.83 -1.14
N HIS A 92 -40.17 4.33 -1.98
CA HIS A 92 -41.50 4.90 -2.18
C HIS A 92 -42.37 4.78 -0.90
N GLN A 93 -42.44 3.58 -0.31
CA GLN A 93 -43.22 3.32 0.90
C GLN A 93 -42.70 4.13 2.11
N GLY A 94 -41.38 4.28 2.23
CA GLY A 94 -40.74 5.07 3.29
C GLY A 94 -40.78 6.58 3.05
N GLY A 95 -41.35 7.06 1.94
CA GLY A 95 -41.37 8.49 1.59
C GLY A 95 -39.96 9.09 1.42
N LEU A 96 -38.99 8.28 1.00
CA LEU A 96 -37.59 8.67 0.86
C LEU A 96 -37.34 9.27 -0.52
N ILE A 97 -36.33 10.15 -0.58
CA ILE A 97 -35.92 10.84 -1.80
C ILE A 97 -34.60 10.26 -2.27
N VAL A 98 -34.60 9.67 -3.46
CA VAL A 98 -33.38 9.27 -4.17
C VAL A 98 -32.81 10.52 -4.86
N LEU A 99 -31.55 10.85 -4.59
CA LEU A 99 -30.91 12.07 -5.09
C LEU A 99 -30.14 11.87 -6.39
N ASN A 100 -29.90 10.61 -6.76
CA ASN A 100 -29.25 10.27 -8.02
C ASN A 100 -30.02 10.86 -9.21
N ASP A 101 -29.33 11.63 -10.06
CA ASP A 101 -29.94 12.26 -11.23
C ASP A 101 -29.93 11.38 -12.48
N GLY A 102 -29.31 10.20 -12.39
CA GLY A 102 -29.23 9.19 -13.45
C GLY A 102 -28.41 9.60 -14.68
N LYS A 103 -27.73 10.75 -14.67
CA LYS A 103 -27.04 11.27 -15.87
C LYS A 103 -25.67 10.63 -16.11
N LYS A 104 -24.99 10.22 -15.05
CA LYS A 104 -23.62 9.69 -15.09
C LYS A 104 -23.53 8.36 -14.35
N PRO A 105 -22.79 7.37 -14.89
CA PRO A 105 -22.67 6.06 -14.25
C PRO A 105 -21.89 6.17 -12.95
N THR A 106 -22.32 5.41 -11.94
CA THR A 106 -21.64 5.40 -10.64
C THR A 106 -20.57 4.31 -10.56
N CYS A 107 -20.68 3.27 -11.40
CA CYS A 107 -19.66 2.22 -11.51
C CYS A 107 -19.37 1.91 -12.99
N ILE A 108 -18.09 1.95 -13.37
CA ILE A 108 -17.56 1.69 -14.71
C ILE A 108 -16.60 0.50 -14.63
N ARG A 109 -16.93 -0.57 -15.37
CA ARG A 109 -16.10 -1.77 -15.50
C ARG A 109 -15.71 -1.99 -16.96
N TYR A 110 -14.75 -2.87 -17.22
CA TYR A 110 -14.32 -3.18 -18.59
C TYR A 110 -15.45 -3.71 -19.49
N ASN A 111 -16.49 -4.31 -18.89
CA ASN A 111 -17.61 -4.95 -19.59
C ASN A 111 -18.92 -4.14 -19.53
N GLY A 112 -18.90 -2.91 -19.01
CA GLY A 112 -20.08 -2.05 -19.00
C GLY A 112 -20.12 -1.04 -17.87
N VAL A 113 -21.19 -0.25 -17.85
CA VAL A 113 -21.46 0.77 -16.84
C VAL A 113 -22.71 0.43 -16.04
N SER A 114 -22.75 0.86 -14.78
CA SER A 114 -23.87 0.61 -13.88
C SER A 114 -24.09 1.79 -12.92
N TYR A 115 -25.31 1.83 -12.37
CA TYR A 115 -25.81 2.89 -11.50
C TYR A 115 -26.29 2.20 -10.22
N ILE A 116 -25.34 1.77 -9.40
CA ILE A 116 -25.59 0.90 -8.24
C ILE A 116 -25.23 1.56 -6.91
N ASP A 117 -24.56 2.72 -6.97
CA ASP A 117 -24.22 3.53 -5.80
C ASP A 117 -25.27 4.63 -5.63
N LEU A 118 -25.97 4.60 -4.50
CA LEU A 118 -27.11 5.48 -4.28
C LEU A 118 -26.87 6.47 -3.16
N THR A 119 -27.55 7.61 -3.25
CA THR A 119 -27.75 8.54 -2.13
C THR A 119 -29.25 8.75 -1.95
N ILE A 120 -29.78 8.26 -0.85
CA ILE A 120 -31.19 8.30 -0.47
C ILE A 120 -31.30 9.15 0.78
N ALA A 121 -32.35 9.96 0.90
CA ALA A 121 -32.51 10.88 2.01
C ALA A 121 -33.96 11.02 2.45
N THR A 122 -34.17 11.25 3.74
CA THR A 122 -35.45 11.70 4.27
C THR A 122 -35.81 13.09 3.70
N PRO A 123 -37.10 13.44 3.55
CA PRO A 123 -37.51 14.67 2.89
C PRO A 123 -36.94 15.96 3.52
N ALA A 124 -36.77 15.98 4.84
CA ALA A 124 -36.31 17.16 5.56
C ALA A 124 -34.84 17.51 5.26
N ILE A 125 -33.95 16.50 5.22
CA ILE A 125 -32.54 16.70 4.89
C ILE A 125 -32.32 16.84 3.37
N ALA A 126 -33.10 16.14 2.55
CA ALA A 126 -33.04 16.25 1.09
C ALA A 126 -33.31 17.68 0.60
N LYS A 127 -34.24 18.40 1.24
CA LYS A 127 -34.52 19.82 0.94
C LYS A 127 -33.35 20.76 1.23
N LYS A 128 -32.41 20.35 2.09
CA LYS A 128 -31.21 21.12 2.44
C LYS A 128 -30.06 20.81 1.48
N MET A 129 -30.16 19.77 0.65
CA MET A 129 -29.16 19.42 -0.34
C MET A 129 -29.32 20.26 -1.61
N ARG A 130 -28.25 20.92 -2.04
CA ARG A 130 -28.30 21.89 -3.16
C ARG A 130 -27.60 21.39 -4.41
N LYS A 131 -26.60 20.53 -4.24
CA LYS A 131 -25.82 19.92 -5.31
C LYS A 131 -25.70 18.43 -5.03
N TRP A 132 -25.93 17.64 -6.07
CA TRP A 132 -25.61 16.22 -6.12
C TRP A 132 -25.01 15.97 -7.49
N GLU A 133 -23.85 15.34 -7.56
CA GLU A 133 -23.22 14.99 -8.83
C GLU A 133 -22.30 13.79 -8.67
N VAL A 134 -22.16 13.02 -9.75
CA VAL A 134 -21.07 12.06 -9.89
C VAL A 134 -19.85 12.82 -10.40
N LEU A 135 -18.80 12.84 -9.58
CA LEU A 135 -17.49 13.35 -9.95
C LEU A 135 -16.79 12.32 -10.83
N GLU A 136 -16.48 12.71 -12.06
CA GLU A 136 -15.74 11.90 -13.03
C GLU A 136 -14.21 11.99 -12.82
N ASP A 137 -13.77 12.44 -11.64
CA ASP A 137 -12.36 12.44 -11.28
C ASP A 137 -11.82 10.99 -11.26
N GLU A 138 -10.68 10.74 -11.93
CA GLU A 138 -10.04 9.41 -11.98
C GLU A 138 -9.64 8.93 -10.58
N VAL A 139 -10.53 8.18 -9.93
CA VAL A 139 -10.24 7.32 -8.78
C VAL A 139 -9.76 5.95 -9.28
N LEU A 140 -8.80 5.33 -8.59
CA LEU A 140 -8.26 3.98 -8.92
C LEU A 140 -9.27 2.84 -8.60
N SER A 141 -10.57 3.12 -8.71
CA SER A 141 -11.69 2.23 -8.39
C SER A 141 -12.64 2.18 -9.58
N ASP A 142 -13.27 1.02 -9.77
CA ASP A 142 -14.36 0.86 -10.72
C ASP A 142 -15.62 1.69 -10.31
N HIS A 143 -15.62 2.34 -9.15
CA HIS A 143 -16.72 3.21 -8.67
C HIS A 143 -16.31 4.69 -8.71
N ASN A 144 -17.15 5.52 -9.33
CA ASN A 144 -17.02 6.96 -9.39
C ASN A 144 -17.46 7.60 -8.06
N VAL A 145 -16.81 8.72 -7.71
CA VAL A 145 -17.11 9.44 -6.46
C VAL A 145 -18.42 10.21 -6.60
N ILE A 146 -19.32 10.06 -5.64
CA ILE A 146 -20.54 10.88 -5.54
C ILE A 146 -20.28 12.04 -4.57
N TYR A 147 -20.62 13.25 -5.00
CA TYR A 147 -20.50 14.46 -4.20
C TYR A 147 -21.87 15.09 -3.96
N THR A 148 -22.13 15.49 -2.71
CA THR A 148 -23.28 16.31 -2.36
C THR A 148 -22.93 17.34 -1.29
N ASN A 149 -23.63 18.48 -1.30
CA ASN A 149 -23.52 19.52 -0.26
C ASN A 149 -24.85 19.76 0.45
N ILE A 150 -24.77 20.11 1.74
CA ILE A 150 -25.92 20.38 2.61
C ILE A 150 -25.80 21.82 3.11
N GLN A 151 -26.82 22.65 2.91
CA GLN A 151 -26.86 24.03 3.40
C GLN A 151 -27.09 24.06 4.92
N ASN A 152 -26.22 24.75 5.66
CA ASN A 152 -26.34 24.98 7.10
C ASN A 152 -26.89 26.39 7.35
N THR A 153 -28.00 26.53 8.09
CA THR A 153 -28.70 27.82 8.27
C THR A 153 -28.36 28.58 9.56
N ASN A 154 -27.40 28.14 10.38
CA ASN A 154 -27.06 28.85 11.62
C ASN A 154 -25.56 29.06 11.84
N VAL A 155 -24.94 30.01 11.13
CA VAL A 155 -23.72 30.71 11.60
C VAL A 155 -23.71 32.16 11.13
N LYS A 156 -23.79 33.12 12.08
CA LYS A 156 -23.38 34.52 11.84
C LYS A 156 -21.86 34.57 11.78
N ILE A 157 -21.31 34.96 10.64
CA ILE A 157 -19.87 35.16 10.45
C ILE A 157 -19.46 36.46 11.15
N LYS A 158 -18.58 36.37 12.15
CA LYS A 158 -17.75 37.50 12.59
C LYS A 158 -16.41 37.44 11.87
N SER A 159 -16.03 38.59 11.32
CA SER A 159 -14.83 38.82 10.50
C SER A 159 -13.52 38.49 11.21
N GLY A 160 -12.72 37.67 10.56
CA GLY A 160 -11.35 37.31 10.93
C GLY A 160 -11.04 36.00 10.21
N TRP A 161 -10.03 35.99 9.34
CA TRP A 161 -9.69 34.87 8.48
C TRP A 161 -9.58 33.53 9.25
N GLU A 162 -10.57 32.66 9.14
CA GLU A 162 -10.50 31.24 9.49
C GLU A 162 -10.86 30.41 8.24
N LEU A 163 -9.83 29.82 7.63
CA LEU A 163 -9.98 28.87 6.53
C LEU A 163 -10.65 27.58 7.03
N TYR A 164 -11.69 27.18 6.30
CA TYR A 164 -12.41 25.90 6.31
C TYR A 164 -13.17 25.53 7.60
N PRO A 165 -14.52 25.49 7.59
CA PRO A 165 -15.29 24.97 8.71
C PRO A 165 -14.93 23.50 8.93
N LYS A 166 -14.50 23.21 10.15
CA LYS A 166 -14.17 21.91 10.77
C LYS A 166 -14.53 20.70 9.90
N ILE A 167 -13.54 20.22 9.15
CA ILE A 167 -13.53 18.84 8.67
C ILE A 167 -13.65 17.93 9.88
N ASP A 168 -14.66 17.06 9.87
CA ASP A 168 -14.78 15.94 10.81
C ASP A 168 -13.51 15.08 10.76
N GLN A 169 -12.65 15.26 11.77
CA GLN A 169 -11.36 14.57 11.90
C GLN A 169 -11.52 13.06 12.14
N THR A 170 -12.74 12.56 12.41
CA THR A 170 -12.99 11.12 12.54
C THR A 170 -13.10 10.42 11.19
N LYS A 171 -13.41 11.16 10.11
CA LYS A 171 -13.51 10.65 8.72
C LYS A 171 -12.25 10.83 7.91
N ILE A 172 -11.51 11.92 8.13
CA ILE A 172 -10.17 12.06 7.58
C ILE A 172 -9.21 11.27 8.48
N ARG A 173 -8.75 10.11 7.99
CA ARG A 173 -7.71 9.31 8.68
C ARG A 173 -6.33 10.00 8.68
N MET A 174 -6.26 11.27 8.26
CA MET A 174 -5.06 12.11 8.31
C MET A 174 -5.04 13.06 9.50
N ILE A 175 -3.89 13.16 10.15
CA ILE A 175 -3.68 14.11 11.26
C ILE A 175 -3.20 15.45 10.69
N ILE A 176 -4.09 16.41 10.60
CA ILE A 176 -3.78 17.78 10.18
C ILE A 176 -3.33 18.56 11.42
N ASP A 177 -2.05 18.94 11.49
CA ASP A 177 -1.53 19.76 12.58
C ASP A 177 -1.78 21.26 12.32
N SER A 178 -1.81 22.06 13.39
CA SER A 178 -2.15 23.50 13.34
C SER A 178 -1.20 24.35 12.51
N GLY A 179 -0.03 23.81 12.16
CA GLY A 179 0.94 24.45 11.26
C GLY A 179 0.92 23.91 9.82
N LEU A 180 0.03 22.96 9.49
CA LEU A 180 0.00 22.23 8.22
C LEU A 180 1.34 21.59 7.82
N ILE A 181 2.19 21.29 8.81
CA ILE A 181 3.47 20.62 8.67
C ILE A 181 3.24 19.13 8.39
N LEU A 182 2.09 18.57 8.78
CA LEU A 182 1.64 17.19 8.55
C LEU A 182 2.59 16.10 9.08
N GLY A 183 3.56 16.50 9.91
CA GLY A 183 4.54 15.59 10.50
C GLY A 183 3.93 14.60 11.48
N LYS A 184 2.89 15.02 12.20
CA LYS A 184 2.11 14.14 13.09
C LYS A 184 1.39 13.04 12.30
N HIS A 185 0.91 13.35 11.09
CA HIS A 185 0.30 12.36 10.19
C HIS A 185 1.32 11.32 9.77
N ILE A 186 2.48 11.75 9.26
CA ILE A 186 3.54 10.83 8.82
C ILE A 186 3.92 9.88 9.95
N LYS A 187 4.11 10.39 11.18
CA LYS A 187 4.40 9.57 12.35
C LYS A 187 3.30 8.55 12.64
N SER A 188 2.04 8.98 12.64
CA SER A 188 0.91 8.07 12.90
C SER A 188 0.79 6.99 11.83
N ALA A 189 0.99 7.34 10.56
CA ALA A 189 0.94 6.41 9.45
C ALA A 189 2.10 5.39 9.51
N THR A 190 3.32 5.83 9.85
CA THR A 190 4.46 4.93 10.03
C THR A 190 4.29 4.02 11.23
N ASP A 191 3.79 4.52 12.37
CA ASP A 191 3.51 3.72 13.56
C ASP A 191 2.45 2.64 13.27
N LYS A 192 1.37 2.97 12.56
CA LYS A 192 0.34 2.02 12.13
C LYS A 192 0.92 0.94 11.20
N ALA A 193 1.74 1.33 10.24
CA ALA A 193 2.38 0.39 9.33
C ALA A 193 3.37 -0.54 10.04
N LEU A 194 4.14 -0.02 10.99
CA LEU A 194 5.06 -0.81 11.82
C LEU A 194 4.29 -1.79 12.71
N LYS A 195 3.16 -1.39 13.29
CA LYS A 195 2.29 -2.29 14.05
C LYS A 195 1.78 -3.44 13.17
N LEU A 196 1.24 -3.13 11.99
CA LEU A 196 0.79 -4.14 11.02
C LEU A 196 1.91 -5.11 10.64
N MET A 197 3.11 -4.59 10.36
CA MET A 197 4.29 -5.43 10.07
C MET A 197 4.71 -6.26 11.28
N GLY A 198 4.55 -5.71 12.49
CA GLY A 198 4.78 -6.38 13.77
C GLY A 198 3.90 -7.61 13.93
N ASP A 199 2.60 -7.45 13.74
CA ASP A 199 1.59 -8.52 13.86
C ASP A 199 1.85 -9.64 12.83
N LEU A 200 2.34 -9.28 11.65
CA LEU A 200 2.62 -10.21 10.56
C LEU A 200 4.01 -10.88 10.66
N ASN A 201 4.87 -10.48 11.60
CA ASN A 201 6.23 -11.04 11.74
C ASN A 201 6.22 -12.55 11.99
N ARG A 202 5.25 -13.05 12.78
CA ARG A 202 5.12 -14.48 13.09
C ARG A 202 4.84 -15.32 11.84
N LEU A 203 4.20 -14.72 10.84
CA LEU A 203 3.86 -15.37 9.57
C LEU A 203 5.01 -15.31 8.54
N MET A 204 6.11 -14.60 8.82
CA MET A 204 7.18 -14.32 7.86
C MET A 204 8.59 -14.64 8.39
N PRO A 205 8.85 -15.85 8.95
CA PRO A 205 10.19 -16.23 9.40
C PRO A 205 11.18 -16.20 8.24
N ASN A 206 12.42 -15.75 8.44
CA ASN A 206 13.38 -15.56 7.33
C ASN A 206 13.72 -16.87 6.60
N ILE A 207 13.78 -17.98 7.34
CA ILE A 207 14.03 -19.34 6.82
C ILE A 207 12.73 -20.14 6.91
N GLY A 208 12.39 -20.88 5.85
CA GLY A 208 11.17 -21.71 5.80
C GLY A 208 9.85 -20.93 5.73
N GLY A 209 9.90 -19.60 5.70
CA GLY A 209 8.71 -18.74 5.60
C GLY A 209 8.17 -18.57 4.17
N PRO A 210 7.15 -17.73 4.00
CA PRO A 210 6.52 -17.48 2.70
C PRO A 210 7.53 -17.00 1.66
N GLY A 211 7.32 -17.39 0.40
CA GLY A 211 8.11 -16.89 -0.72
C GLY A 211 7.95 -15.38 -0.96
N HIS A 212 8.85 -14.82 -1.78
CA HIS A 212 8.94 -13.39 -2.09
C HIS A 212 7.59 -12.76 -2.48
N ALA A 213 6.79 -13.43 -3.33
CA ALA A 213 5.50 -12.91 -3.79
C ALA A 213 4.51 -12.65 -2.63
N LYS A 214 4.43 -13.57 -1.65
CA LYS A 214 3.53 -13.44 -0.49
C LYS A 214 3.99 -12.33 0.46
N ARG A 215 5.30 -12.27 0.75
CA ARG A 215 5.91 -11.19 1.55
C ARG A 215 5.68 -9.82 0.94
N ARG A 216 5.73 -9.75 -0.39
CA ARG A 216 5.49 -8.54 -1.16
C ARG A 216 4.06 -8.00 -0.98
N VAL A 217 3.05 -8.88 -0.99
CA VAL A 217 1.64 -8.49 -0.78
C VAL A 217 1.47 -7.85 0.61
N ILE A 218 2.03 -8.48 1.64
CA ILE A 218 2.00 -7.96 3.01
C ILE A 218 2.65 -6.58 3.10
N ALA A 219 3.85 -6.42 2.52
CA ALA A 219 4.53 -5.13 2.54
C ALA A 219 3.77 -4.05 1.75
N LEU A 220 3.06 -4.40 0.67
CA LEU A 220 2.21 -3.46 -0.07
C LEU A 220 1.02 -2.97 0.76
N ALA A 221 0.47 -3.79 1.65
CA ALA A 221 -0.56 -3.36 2.59
C ALA A 221 -0.01 -2.33 3.61
N ALA A 222 1.20 -2.55 4.13
CA ALA A 222 1.84 -1.55 4.98
C ALA A 222 2.18 -0.26 4.20
N GLN A 223 2.63 -0.38 2.95
CA GLN A 223 2.89 0.76 2.08
C GLN A 223 1.62 1.58 1.82
N SER A 224 0.47 0.95 1.56
CA SER A 224 -0.78 1.68 1.29
C SER A 224 -1.26 2.48 2.50
N VAL A 225 -1.05 1.97 3.73
CA VAL A 225 -1.31 2.71 4.97
C VAL A 225 -0.45 3.97 5.06
N ILE A 226 0.84 3.86 4.75
CA ILE A 226 1.78 5.00 4.77
C ILE A 226 1.43 6.00 3.69
N MET A 227 1.19 5.52 2.47
CA MET A 227 0.96 6.33 1.28
C MET A 227 -0.44 6.96 1.22
N TYR A 228 -1.31 6.67 2.20
CA TYR A 228 -2.61 7.30 2.31
C TYR A 228 -2.47 8.83 2.44
N GLY A 229 -3.05 9.55 1.50
CA GLY A 229 -2.97 11.00 1.41
C GLY A 229 -1.60 11.55 1.00
N ALA A 230 -0.72 10.73 0.40
CA ALA A 230 0.64 11.15 -0.01
C ALA A 230 0.70 12.46 -0.79
N PRO A 231 -0.20 12.76 -1.75
CA PRO A 231 -0.18 14.03 -2.46
C PRO A 231 -0.28 15.26 -1.54
N ILE A 232 -0.97 15.12 -0.40
CA ILE A 232 -1.20 16.19 0.57
C ILE A 232 0.02 16.37 1.48
N TRP A 233 0.60 15.28 1.99
CA TRP A 233 1.71 15.36 2.94
C TRP A 233 3.10 15.29 2.32
N ALA A 234 3.25 15.02 1.01
CA ALA A 234 4.55 14.86 0.36
C ALA A 234 5.50 16.05 0.61
N GLU A 235 4.97 17.27 0.68
CA GLU A 235 5.77 18.48 0.95
C GLU A 235 6.41 18.50 2.34
N ALA A 236 5.83 17.80 3.32
CA ALA A 236 6.43 17.66 4.64
C ALA A 236 7.80 16.94 4.59
N LEU A 237 8.06 16.16 3.54
CA LEU A 237 9.34 15.46 3.34
C LEU A 237 10.51 16.39 3.01
N ARG A 238 10.29 17.69 2.81
CA ARG A 238 11.36 18.70 2.80
C ARG A 238 12.10 18.75 4.14
N VAL A 239 11.44 18.36 5.23
CA VAL A 239 12.05 18.24 6.55
C VAL A 239 12.68 16.84 6.69
N ASP A 240 14.01 16.80 6.83
CA ASP A 240 14.77 15.55 6.89
C ASP A 240 14.30 14.60 8.01
N LYS A 241 13.76 15.12 9.11
CA LYS A 241 13.18 14.32 10.19
C LYS A 241 12.08 13.37 9.68
N TYR A 242 11.14 13.86 8.87
CA TYR A 242 10.03 13.04 8.37
C TYR A 242 10.45 12.12 7.23
N LYS A 243 11.34 12.61 6.36
CA LYS A 243 12.00 11.79 5.35
C LYS A 243 12.75 10.60 5.95
N ASN A 244 13.54 10.84 7.01
CA ASN A 244 14.29 9.78 7.69
C ASN A 244 13.38 8.80 8.42
N MET A 245 12.26 9.26 8.97
CA MET A 245 11.24 8.39 9.56
C MET A 245 10.63 7.44 8.51
N LEU A 246 10.26 7.98 7.34
CA LEU A 246 9.74 7.20 6.23
C LEU A 246 10.74 6.16 5.73
N LYS A 247 12.02 6.57 5.55
CA LYS A 247 13.12 5.67 5.21
C LYS A 247 13.31 4.55 6.23
N ALA A 248 13.26 4.86 7.51
CA ALA A 248 13.41 3.87 8.58
C ALA A 248 12.28 2.84 8.54
N THR A 249 11.04 3.27 8.32
CA THR A 249 9.88 2.38 8.18
C THR A 249 9.96 1.52 6.93
N GLN A 250 10.26 2.11 5.75
CA GLN A 250 10.42 1.35 4.51
C GLN A 250 11.55 0.32 4.62
N ARG A 251 12.65 0.67 5.30
CA ARG A 251 13.74 -0.27 5.55
C ARG A 251 13.27 -1.52 6.29
N GLN A 252 12.44 -1.38 7.32
CA GLN A 252 11.88 -2.53 8.05
C GLN A 252 10.98 -3.38 7.14
N MET A 253 10.17 -2.74 6.29
CA MET A 253 9.35 -3.45 5.30
C MET A 253 10.22 -4.23 4.32
N ASN A 254 11.24 -3.60 3.75
CA ASN A 254 12.09 -4.21 2.73
C ASN A 254 12.92 -5.37 3.30
N ILE A 255 13.40 -5.28 4.55
CA ILE A 255 14.05 -6.41 5.25
C ILE A 255 13.17 -7.66 5.21
N LYS A 256 11.85 -7.48 5.41
CA LYS A 256 10.90 -8.59 5.45
C LYS A 256 10.60 -9.14 4.06
N ILE A 257 10.54 -8.28 3.04
CA ILE A 257 10.37 -8.68 1.62
C ILE A 257 11.52 -9.59 1.20
N THR A 258 12.75 -9.17 1.52
CA THR A 258 13.98 -9.82 1.04
C THR A 258 14.53 -10.88 2.00
N ALA A 259 13.97 -11.03 3.20
CA ALA A 259 14.55 -11.85 4.27
C ALA A 259 16.03 -11.48 4.59
N SER A 260 16.39 -10.21 4.39
CA SER A 260 17.76 -9.72 4.59
C SER A 260 18.14 -9.56 6.06
N TYR A 261 19.44 -9.43 6.31
CA TYR A 261 19.97 -9.10 7.63
C TYR A 261 19.55 -7.70 8.08
N ARG A 262 19.27 -7.54 9.37
CA ARG A 262 18.79 -6.29 9.97
C ARG A 262 19.75 -5.10 9.89
N THR A 263 20.98 -5.30 9.41
CA THR A 263 22.04 -4.28 9.29
C THR A 263 22.17 -3.75 7.86
N VAL A 264 21.51 -4.37 6.87
CA VAL A 264 21.56 -3.92 5.48
C VAL A 264 21.03 -2.47 5.40
N SER A 265 21.64 -1.62 4.57
CA SER A 265 21.24 -0.22 4.45
C SER A 265 19.87 -0.09 3.76
N ALA A 266 19.16 1.01 4.02
CA ALA A 266 17.87 1.28 3.36
C ALA A 266 18.03 1.38 1.84
N GLU A 267 19.14 1.98 1.41
CA GLU A 267 19.50 2.18 0.01
C GLU A 267 19.66 0.84 -0.73
N ALA A 268 20.42 -0.11 -0.17
CA ALA A 268 20.53 -1.46 -0.74
C ALA A 268 19.18 -2.17 -0.78
N LEU A 269 18.40 -2.07 0.30
CA LEU A 269 17.14 -2.78 0.44
C LEU A 269 16.09 -2.33 -0.58
N CYS A 270 16.02 -1.04 -0.92
CA CYS A 270 15.16 -0.55 -2.00
C CYS A 270 15.52 -1.21 -3.34
N ILE A 271 16.82 -1.35 -3.65
CA ILE A 271 17.28 -2.04 -4.86
C ILE A 271 16.93 -3.52 -4.83
N ILE A 272 17.32 -4.24 -3.77
CA ILE A 272 17.13 -5.71 -3.66
C ILE A 272 15.65 -6.09 -3.66
N SER A 273 14.79 -5.28 -3.04
CA SER A 273 13.34 -5.48 -3.02
C SER A 273 12.61 -4.94 -4.26
N LYS A 274 13.34 -4.24 -5.15
CA LYS A 274 12.78 -3.55 -6.33
C LYS A 274 11.67 -2.56 -5.95
N ARG A 275 11.90 -1.79 -4.89
CA ARG A 275 10.96 -0.80 -4.36
C ARG A 275 11.57 0.59 -4.43
N GLU A 276 10.83 1.49 -5.05
CA GLU A 276 11.11 2.90 -5.11
C GLU A 276 11.19 3.46 -3.68
N PRO A 277 12.17 4.33 -3.34
CA PRO A 277 12.17 5.04 -2.07
C PRO A 277 10.85 5.77 -1.86
N LEU A 278 10.19 5.57 -0.72
CA LEU A 278 8.84 6.09 -0.47
C LEU A 278 8.80 7.63 -0.56
N GLU A 279 9.88 8.31 -0.24
CA GLU A 279 9.95 9.77 -0.38
C GLU A 279 9.89 10.24 -1.84
N LEU A 280 10.51 9.50 -2.76
CA LEU A 280 10.45 9.80 -4.18
C LEU A 280 9.08 9.40 -4.74
N LEU A 281 8.53 8.28 -4.26
CA LEU A 281 7.20 7.81 -4.63
C LEU A 281 6.11 8.81 -4.21
N ALA A 282 6.19 9.39 -3.02
CA ALA A 282 5.24 10.39 -2.53
C ALA A 282 5.26 11.66 -3.40
N MET A 283 6.45 12.15 -3.78
CA MET A 283 6.60 13.28 -4.68
C MET A 283 6.06 12.97 -6.08
N ALA A 284 6.35 11.79 -6.62
CA ALA A 284 5.78 11.36 -7.90
C ALA A 284 4.25 11.27 -7.84
N TRP A 285 3.68 10.73 -6.75
CA TRP A 285 2.23 10.67 -6.56
C TRP A 285 1.61 12.06 -6.48
N LYS A 286 2.26 13.02 -5.81
CA LYS A 286 1.85 14.41 -5.81
C LYS A 286 1.80 14.97 -7.24
N LYS A 287 2.89 14.85 -8.01
CA LYS A 287 2.96 15.36 -9.39
C LYS A 287 1.91 14.70 -10.30
N ARG A 288 1.67 13.39 -10.16
CA ARG A 288 0.61 12.67 -10.88
C ARG A 288 -0.80 13.19 -10.56
N ASN A 289 -1.03 13.68 -9.34
CA ASN A 289 -2.32 14.25 -8.95
C ASN A 289 -2.49 15.68 -9.50
N GLU A 290 -1.40 16.43 -9.65
CA GLU A 290 -1.39 17.78 -10.24
C GLU A 290 -1.54 17.73 -11.77
N ILE A 291 -0.88 16.76 -12.43
CA ILE A 291 -0.87 16.60 -13.88
C ILE A 291 -1.59 15.31 -14.28
N LYS A 292 -2.90 15.42 -14.51
CA LYS A 292 -3.82 14.29 -14.77
C LYS A 292 -3.77 13.74 -16.21
N THR A 293 -2.67 13.93 -16.93
CA THR A 293 -2.49 13.38 -18.29
C THR A 293 -1.66 12.10 -18.27
N LYS A 294 -1.80 11.26 -19.30
CA LYS A 294 -0.97 10.06 -19.45
C LYS A 294 0.52 10.43 -19.55
N GLU A 295 0.82 11.51 -20.26
CA GLU A 295 2.14 12.06 -20.47
C GLU A 295 2.74 12.59 -19.16
N GLY A 296 1.96 13.34 -18.36
CA GLY A 296 2.41 13.81 -17.05
C GLY A 296 2.64 12.69 -16.04
N ARG A 297 1.82 11.64 -16.08
CA ARG A 297 2.07 10.42 -15.28
C ARG A 297 3.36 9.71 -15.68
N LYS A 298 3.66 9.66 -16.97
CA LYS A 298 4.90 9.08 -17.51
C LYS A 298 6.11 9.92 -17.07
N GLU A 299 6.04 11.24 -17.23
CA GLU A 299 7.08 12.17 -16.81
C GLU A 299 7.40 12.05 -15.32
N ALA A 300 6.37 12.00 -14.45
CA ALA A 300 6.56 11.81 -13.01
C ALA A 300 7.27 10.49 -12.66
N ASN A 301 7.07 9.43 -13.46
CA ASN A 301 7.77 8.15 -13.28
C ASN A 301 9.21 8.22 -13.77
N GLU A 302 9.45 8.89 -14.88
CA GLU A 302 10.80 9.09 -15.45
C GLU A 302 11.65 9.95 -14.51
N GLU A 303 11.10 11.02 -13.94
CA GLU A 303 11.76 11.84 -12.93
C GLU A 303 12.08 11.07 -11.65
N LEU A 304 11.12 10.28 -11.14
CA LEU A 304 11.35 9.40 -10.00
C LEU A 304 12.54 8.48 -10.29
N MET A 305 12.54 7.85 -11.46
CA MET A 305 13.59 6.89 -11.79
C MET A 305 14.95 7.57 -11.99
N ALA A 306 15.00 8.71 -12.68
CA ALA A 306 16.22 9.48 -12.86
C ALA A 306 16.78 9.94 -11.51
N LYS A 307 15.92 10.40 -10.60
CA LYS A 307 16.34 10.81 -9.26
C LYS A 307 16.84 9.63 -8.43
N TRP A 308 16.17 8.49 -8.50
CA TRP A 308 16.59 7.28 -7.79
C TRP A 308 17.94 6.78 -8.31
N GLN A 309 18.15 6.76 -9.62
CA GLN A 309 19.44 6.42 -10.23
C GLN A 309 20.54 7.40 -9.78
N SER A 310 20.28 8.71 -9.81
CA SER A 310 21.25 9.72 -9.35
C SER A 310 21.65 9.55 -7.88
N ASP A 311 20.68 9.25 -7.01
CA ASP A 311 20.95 9.01 -5.59
C ASP A 311 21.72 7.71 -5.37
N TRP A 312 21.46 6.70 -6.19
CA TRP A 312 22.18 5.43 -6.18
C TRP A 312 23.62 5.55 -6.64
N ASP A 313 23.89 6.36 -7.67
CA ASP A 313 25.25 6.61 -8.14
C ASP A 313 26.09 7.36 -7.11
N LYS A 314 25.46 8.21 -6.30
CA LYS A 314 26.13 9.07 -5.30
C LYS A 314 26.28 8.43 -3.92
N THR A 315 25.48 7.42 -3.58
CA THR A 315 25.51 6.86 -2.23
C THR A 315 26.82 6.16 -1.94
N LYS A 316 27.42 6.47 -0.78
CA LYS A 316 28.59 5.75 -0.25
C LYS A 316 28.19 4.48 0.51
N LYS A 317 26.90 4.26 0.73
CA LYS A 317 26.35 3.04 1.35
C LYS A 317 26.06 2.03 0.25
N ALA A 318 26.08 0.74 0.59
CA ALA A 318 25.71 -0.33 -0.33
C ALA A 318 26.62 -0.48 -1.57
N GLU A 319 27.89 -0.11 -1.43
CA GLU A 319 28.87 -0.17 -2.53
C GLU A 319 28.88 -1.52 -3.26
N TRP A 320 28.87 -2.63 -2.51
CA TRP A 320 28.81 -3.97 -3.07
C TRP A 320 27.57 -4.19 -3.94
N THR A 321 26.38 -3.87 -3.42
CA THR A 321 25.12 -3.97 -4.18
C THR A 321 25.15 -3.10 -5.44
N ARG A 322 25.78 -1.93 -5.39
CA ARG A 322 25.91 -1.01 -6.54
C ARG A 322 26.86 -1.53 -7.61
N ARG A 323 27.95 -2.23 -7.23
CA ARG A 323 28.81 -2.93 -8.20
C ARG A 323 28.03 -4.01 -8.94
N LEU A 324 27.21 -4.79 -8.23
CA LEU A 324 26.36 -5.82 -8.83
C LEU A 324 25.22 -5.25 -9.70
N ILE A 325 24.59 -4.16 -9.24
CA ILE A 325 23.40 -3.56 -9.87
C ILE A 325 23.65 -2.05 -10.06
N PRO A 326 24.45 -1.64 -11.05
CA PRO A 326 24.69 -0.22 -11.32
C PRO A 326 23.48 0.45 -12.00
N GLN A 327 22.72 -0.29 -12.81
CA GLN A 327 21.58 0.23 -13.56
C GLN A 327 20.27 -0.26 -12.93
N ILE A 328 19.53 0.63 -12.27
CA ILE A 328 18.34 0.27 -11.49
C ILE A 328 17.18 -0.14 -12.40
N GLN A 329 16.99 0.56 -13.52
CA GLN A 329 15.83 0.39 -14.39
C GLN A 329 15.72 -1.04 -14.93
N SER A 330 16.82 -1.61 -15.43
CA SER A 330 16.85 -2.97 -15.96
C SER A 330 16.60 -4.01 -14.87
N TRP A 331 17.13 -3.79 -13.67
CA TRP A 331 16.93 -4.65 -12.52
C TRP A 331 15.47 -4.66 -12.05
N VAL A 332 14.86 -3.49 -11.88
CA VAL A 332 13.47 -3.33 -11.45
C VAL A 332 12.51 -3.91 -12.47
N ALA A 333 12.77 -3.69 -13.77
CA ALA A 333 11.93 -4.20 -14.86
C ALA A 333 12.01 -5.73 -15.05
N SER A 334 13.10 -6.37 -14.59
CA SER A 334 13.28 -7.81 -14.75
C SER A 334 12.24 -8.61 -13.97
N LYS A 335 11.53 -9.52 -14.66
CA LYS A 335 10.61 -10.49 -14.04
C LYS A 335 11.33 -11.73 -13.50
N ILE A 336 12.58 -11.95 -13.91
CA ILE A 336 13.35 -13.16 -13.60
C ILE A 336 14.10 -13.02 -12.27
N SER A 337 14.59 -11.82 -11.94
CA SER A 337 15.41 -11.62 -10.73
C SER A 337 14.62 -11.48 -9.44
N TRP A 338 13.92 -12.54 -9.05
CA TRP A 338 13.32 -12.65 -7.72
C TRP A 338 14.37 -13.04 -6.68
N THR A 339 14.23 -12.53 -5.46
CA THR A 339 15.21 -12.70 -4.37
C THR A 339 14.65 -13.57 -3.26
N ASP A 340 15.52 -14.40 -2.68
CA ASP A 340 15.24 -15.16 -1.46
C ASP A 340 16.32 -14.84 -0.40
N TYR A 341 16.34 -15.63 0.68
CA TYR A 341 17.28 -15.45 1.78
C TYR A 341 18.74 -15.44 1.33
N TYR A 342 19.18 -16.43 0.54
CA TYR A 342 20.56 -16.55 0.09
C TYR A 342 20.92 -15.53 -0.97
N MET A 343 20.03 -15.30 -1.94
CA MET A 343 20.24 -14.24 -2.94
C MET A 343 20.33 -12.86 -2.29
N SER A 344 19.60 -12.62 -1.21
CA SER A 344 19.70 -11.36 -0.49
C SER A 344 21.03 -11.18 0.24
N GLN A 345 21.63 -12.27 0.75
CA GLN A 345 22.99 -12.22 1.29
C GLN A 345 24.02 -11.90 0.19
N PHE A 346 23.93 -12.60 -0.95
CA PHE A 346 24.77 -12.33 -2.13
C PHE A 346 24.67 -10.87 -2.58
N LEU A 347 23.46 -10.35 -2.76
CA LEU A 347 23.24 -8.99 -3.25
C LEU A 347 23.62 -7.91 -2.25
N SER A 348 23.45 -8.16 -0.95
CA SER A 348 23.75 -7.16 0.08
C SER A 348 25.19 -7.21 0.57
N GLY A 349 25.86 -8.37 0.51
CA GLY A 349 27.13 -8.60 1.18
C GLY A 349 27.00 -8.74 2.70
N HIS A 350 25.78 -8.89 3.22
CA HIS A 350 25.51 -9.16 4.63
C HIS A 350 24.99 -10.57 4.78
N GLY A 351 25.67 -11.38 5.58
CA GLY A 351 25.43 -12.81 5.59
C GLY A 351 26.48 -13.57 6.38
N CYS A 352 26.68 -14.83 6.03
CA CYS A 352 27.75 -15.64 6.59
C CYS A 352 29.13 -15.31 5.96
N PHE A 353 29.54 -14.04 6.01
CA PHE A 353 30.86 -13.57 5.56
C PHE A 353 31.67 -13.10 6.77
N MET A 354 32.86 -13.65 7.00
CA MET A 354 33.63 -13.35 8.22
C MET A 354 34.00 -11.87 8.33
N LEU A 355 34.28 -11.18 7.21
CA LEU A 355 34.47 -9.73 7.20
C LEU A 355 33.27 -8.98 7.78
N TYR A 356 32.06 -9.40 7.42
CA TYR A 356 30.83 -8.80 7.96
C TYR A 356 30.60 -9.20 9.42
N LEU A 357 30.76 -10.48 9.77
CA LEU A 357 30.55 -10.98 11.13
C LEU A 357 31.53 -10.37 12.14
N HIS A 358 32.79 -10.18 11.74
CA HIS A 358 33.80 -9.45 12.51
C HIS A 358 33.40 -7.98 12.71
N ARG A 359 32.99 -7.29 11.64
CA ARG A 359 32.52 -5.89 11.71
C ARG A 359 31.37 -5.69 12.70
N ILE A 360 30.48 -6.67 12.84
CA ILE A 360 29.36 -6.62 13.82
C ILE A 360 29.70 -7.29 15.17
N LYS A 361 30.97 -7.62 15.40
CA LYS A 361 31.49 -8.23 16.64
C LYS A 361 30.85 -9.59 16.99
N LYS A 362 30.45 -10.36 15.97
CA LYS A 362 29.97 -11.74 16.12
C LYS A 362 31.08 -12.78 16.01
N LYS A 363 32.18 -12.43 15.36
CA LYS A 363 33.40 -13.24 15.24
C LYS A 363 34.62 -12.37 15.53
N THR A 364 35.74 -12.98 15.87
CA THR A 364 37.01 -12.30 16.23
C THR A 364 37.93 -12.07 15.04
N SER A 365 37.69 -12.73 13.91
CA SER A 365 38.51 -12.66 12.70
C SER A 365 37.63 -12.39 11.47
N ASP A 366 38.16 -11.64 10.51
CA ASP A 366 37.57 -11.39 9.19
C ASP A 366 38.04 -12.38 8.11
N ARG A 367 38.87 -13.37 8.50
CA ARG A 367 39.49 -14.33 7.58
C ARG A 367 38.55 -15.47 7.20
N CYS A 368 38.68 -15.93 5.97
CA CYS A 368 37.92 -17.02 5.39
C CYS A 368 38.29 -18.34 6.07
N LEU A 369 37.29 -19.09 6.52
CA LEU A 369 37.48 -20.39 7.19
C LEU A 369 38.12 -21.47 6.31
N PHE A 370 38.27 -21.23 5.01
CA PHE A 370 38.74 -22.23 4.05
C PHE A 370 40.09 -21.90 3.41
N CYS A 371 40.51 -20.64 3.41
CA CYS A 371 41.74 -20.20 2.72
C CYS A 371 42.41 -18.96 3.34
N GLU A 372 41.95 -18.50 4.50
CA GLU A 372 42.58 -17.45 5.33
C GLU A 372 42.69 -16.04 4.72
N GLU A 373 42.25 -15.84 3.47
CA GLU A 373 42.06 -14.53 2.86
C GLU A 373 40.90 -13.75 3.51
N ILE A 374 40.81 -12.44 3.27
CA ILE A 374 39.71 -11.60 3.81
C ILE A 374 38.36 -12.06 3.22
N ASP A 375 37.43 -12.47 4.09
CA ASP A 375 36.18 -13.10 3.69
C ASP A 375 35.06 -12.10 3.42
N GLY A 376 35.17 -11.39 2.30
CA GLY A 376 34.09 -10.61 1.72
C GLY A 376 33.23 -11.41 0.73
N PRO A 377 32.10 -10.85 0.26
CA PRO A 377 31.29 -11.47 -0.79
C PRO A 377 32.09 -11.60 -2.11
N GLU A 378 32.93 -10.62 -2.46
CA GLU A 378 33.79 -10.71 -3.63
C GLU A 378 34.75 -11.90 -3.54
N HIS A 379 35.43 -12.04 -2.40
CA HIS A 379 36.29 -13.19 -2.15
C HIS A 379 35.50 -14.50 -2.28
N THR A 380 34.40 -14.64 -1.52
CA THR A 380 33.58 -15.86 -1.52
C THR A 380 33.12 -16.24 -2.94
N PHE A 381 32.50 -15.31 -3.68
CA PHE A 381 31.82 -15.63 -4.95
C PHE A 381 32.68 -15.45 -6.20
N PHE A 382 33.89 -14.89 -6.11
CA PHE A 382 34.73 -14.69 -7.30
C PHE A 382 36.19 -15.13 -7.15
N GLN A 383 36.72 -15.34 -5.94
CA GLN A 383 38.17 -15.56 -5.76
C GLN A 383 38.53 -16.82 -4.96
N CYS A 384 37.70 -17.20 -3.98
CA CYS A 384 38.01 -18.26 -3.02
C CYS A 384 38.25 -19.61 -3.70
N THR A 385 39.40 -20.24 -3.43
CA THR A 385 39.80 -21.51 -4.04
C THR A 385 38.87 -22.66 -3.68
N LYS A 386 38.24 -22.61 -2.49
CA LYS A 386 37.28 -23.63 -2.03
C LYS A 386 36.09 -23.80 -2.96
N TRP A 387 35.68 -22.73 -3.65
CA TRP A 387 34.47 -22.71 -4.49
C TRP A 387 34.79 -22.76 -5.98
N LYS A 388 36.00 -23.18 -6.36
CA LYS A 388 36.47 -23.18 -7.75
C LYS A 388 35.55 -24.03 -8.64
N ASP A 389 35.27 -25.27 -8.27
CA ASP A 389 34.48 -26.20 -9.08
C ASP A 389 33.04 -25.70 -9.27
N GLN A 390 32.39 -25.22 -8.21
CA GLN A 390 31.05 -24.63 -8.30
C GLN A 390 31.04 -23.36 -9.16
N ARG A 391 32.12 -22.56 -9.10
CA ARG A 391 32.27 -21.35 -9.91
C ARG A 391 32.42 -21.72 -11.38
N GLU A 392 33.26 -22.72 -11.69
CA GLU A 392 33.46 -23.22 -13.05
C GLU A 392 32.15 -23.73 -13.65
N GLU A 393 31.35 -24.52 -12.91
CA GLU A 393 30.04 -24.98 -13.35
C GLU A 393 29.09 -23.81 -13.68
N MET A 394 29.06 -22.78 -12.82
CA MET A 394 28.24 -21.60 -13.06
C MET A 394 28.74 -20.78 -14.26
N THR A 395 30.06 -20.59 -14.40
CA THR A 395 30.65 -19.90 -15.56
C THR A 395 30.50 -20.68 -16.86
N GLY A 396 30.36 -22.01 -16.82
CA GLY A 396 30.01 -22.81 -18.00
C GLY A 396 28.66 -22.40 -18.60
N LYS A 397 27.74 -21.89 -17.77
CA LYS A 397 26.41 -21.41 -18.20
C LYS A 397 26.35 -19.90 -18.48
N LEU A 398 27.09 -19.10 -17.72
CA LEU A 398 27.05 -17.63 -17.82
C LEU A 398 28.21 -17.02 -18.65
N GLY A 399 29.22 -17.83 -19.01
CA GLY A 399 30.53 -17.38 -19.45
C GLY A 399 31.31 -16.72 -18.30
N ASP A 400 32.39 -16.01 -18.63
CA ASP A 400 33.22 -15.32 -17.63
C ASP A 400 32.45 -14.28 -16.80
N VAL A 401 32.53 -14.37 -15.47
CA VAL A 401 31.73 -13.53 -14.56
C VAL A 401 32.62 -12.68 -13.66
N THR A 402 32.25 -11.41 -13.54
CA THR A 402 32.80 -10.48 -12.57
C THR A 402 31.66 -9.91 -11.73
N PRO A 403 31.94 -9.28 -10.58
CA PRO A 403 30.91 -8.56 -9.81
C PRO A 403 30.10 -7.60 -10.68
N GLU A 404 30.72 -6.91 -11.64
CA GLU A 404 30.11 -5.88 -12.46
C GLU A 404 29.15 -6.43 -13.54
N ASN A 405 29.32 -7.70 -13.93
CA ASN A 405 28.59 -8.27 -15.06
C ASN A 405 27.65 -9.43 -14.69
N VAL A 406 27.84 -10.06 -13.51
CA VAL A 406 27.17 -11.30 -13.13
C VAL A 406 25.64 -11.17 -13.15
N ILE A 407 25.10 -10.08 -12.59
CA ILE A 407 23.66 -9.85 -12.57
C ILE A 407 23.12 -9.65 -13.99
N ARG A 408 23.78 -8.79 -14.78
CA ARG A 408 23.38 -8.53 -16.17
C ARG A 408 23.33 -9.82 -16.99
N LYS A 409 24.28 -10.72 -16.78
CA LYS A 409 24.33 -12.03 -17.43
C LYS A 409 23.24 -12.96 -16.91
N ALA A 410 23.10 -13.08 -15.59
CA ALA A 410 22.12 -13.95 -14.96
C ALA A 410 20.67 -13.55 -15.27
N THR A 411 20.38 -12.27 -15.49
CA THR A 411 19.02 -11.79 -15.81
C THR A 411 18.60 -11.98 -17.26
N LYS A 412 19.45 -12.54 -18.14
CA LYS A 412 19.12 -12.71 -19.57
C LYS A 412 18.04 -13.76 -19.81
N ASN A 413 18.03 -14.83 -19.02
CA ASN A 413 17.04 -15.91 -19.12
C ASN A 413 16.92 -16.64 -17.76
N GLU A 414 15.89 -17.47 -17.62
CA GLU A 414 15.61 -18.18 -16.37
C GLU A 414 16.68 -19.22 -16.00
N GLU A 415 17.30 -19.86 -16.99
CA GLU A 415 18.35 -20.86 -16.76
C GLU A 415 19.61 -20.23 -16.14
N ALA A 416 20.05 -19.09 -16.67
CA ALA A 416 21.19 -18.34 -16.16
C ALA A 416 20.92 -17.82 -14.74
N TRP A 417 19.69 -17.37 -14.46
CA TRP A 417 19.30 -16.97 -13.12
C TRP A 417 19.30 -18.15 -12.15
N ALA A 418 18.73 -19.29 -12.55
CA ALA A 418 18.70 -20.51 -11.76
C ALA A 418 20.12 -21.03 -11.48
N ALA A 419 21.03 -20.94 -12.45
CA ALA A 419 22.43 -21.32 -12.29
C ALA A 419 23.15 -20.45 -11.23
N LEU A 420 23.04 -19.12 -11.33
CA LEU A 420 23.57 -18.21 -10.32
C LEU A 420 22.96 -18.48 -8.94
N LYS A 421 21.64 -18.69 -8.90
CA LYS A 421 20.93 -18.91 -7.64
C LYS A 421 21.41 -20.18 -6.95
N ARG A 422 21.53 -21.29 -7.68
CA ARG A 422 22.02 -22.57 -7.14
C ARG A 422 23.44 -22.40 -6.61
N TYR A 423 24.32 -21.80 -7.42
CA TYR A 423 25.69 -21.47 -7.03
C TYR A 423 25.78 -20.69 -5.71
N VAL A 424 24.98 -19.62 -5.58
CA VAL A 424 24.92 -18.81 -4.34
C VAL A 424 24.39 -19.61 -3.16
N THR A 425 23.35 -20.43 -3.38
CA THR A 425 22.70 -21.21 -2.32
C THR A 425 23.65 -22.27 -1.78
N ASP A 426 24.29 -23.05 -2.65
CA ASP A 426 25.17 -24.15 -2.26
C ASP A 426 26.35 -23.64 -1.42
N ILE A 427 26.98 -22.54 -1.84
CA ILE A 427 28.07 -21.92 -1.10
C ILE A 427 27.62 -21.42 0.27
N LEU A 428 26.52 -20.67 0.33
CA LEU A 428 26.08 -20.06 1.58
C LEU A 428 25.55 -21.10 2.57
N GLN A 429 24.95 -22.19 2.11
CA GLN A 429 24.58 -23.31 2.98
C GLN A 429 25.79 -23.92 3.68
N VAL A 430 26.86 -24.24 2.93
CA VAL A 430 28.07 -24.81 3.50
C VAL A 430 28.77 -23.80 4.43
N LYS A 431 28.82 -22.52 4.05
CA LYS A 431 29.40 -21.47 4.91
C LYS A 431 28.63 -21.34 6.22
N GLU A 432 27.30 -21.28 6.18
CA GLU A 432 26.46 -21.19 7.40
C GLU A 432 26.62 -22.41 8.30
N GLU A 433 26.67 -23.61 7.73
CA GLU A 433 26.88 -24.84 8.51
C GLU A 433 28.27 -24.85 9.18
N THR A 434 29.31 -24.49 8.42
CA THR A 434 30.68 -24.41 8.95
C THR A 434 30.80 -23.34 10.03
N GLU A 435 30.16 -22.18 9.85
CA GLU A 435 30.17 -21.10 10.84
C GLU A 435 29.50 -21.50 12.15
N ARG A 436 28.41 -22.28 12.09
CA ARG A 436 27.70 -22.82 13.25
C ARG A 436 28.53 -23.85 14.00
N GLN A 437 29.25 -24.71 13.29
CA GLN A 437 30.14 -25.71 13.89
C GLN A 437 31.41 -25.11 14.50
N ALA A 438 31.82 -23.93 14.03
CA ALA A 438 32.96 -23.18 14.56
C ALA A 438 32.60 -22.23 15.74
N ASN A 439 31.35 -22.24 16.21
CA ASN A 439 30.91 -21.62 17.47
C ASN A 439 30.86 -22.69 18.56
#